data_AF-T2SC72-F1
#
_entry.id   AF-T2SC72-F1
#
_cell.length_a   1.000
_cell.length_b   1.000
_cell.length_c   1.000
_cell.angle_alpha   90.00
_cell.angle_beta   90.00
_cell.angle_gamma   90.00
#
_symmetry.space_group_name_H-M   'P 1'
#
loop_
_entity.id
_entity.type
_entity.pdbx_description
1 polymer ?
#
loop_
_entity_poly.entity_id
_entity_poly.type
_entity_poly.pdbx_seq_one_letter_code
_entity_poly.pdbx_strand_id
1 'polypeptide(L)' 'MVRFDDNAAVILDAKKDPVGTRIFGPVSREVRYANFMKIISLAPEVV' A
#
# COMPACT_ATOMS: atom_id res chain seq x y z
N MET A 1 12.27 -8.95 -7.18
CA MET A 1 11.25 -8.71 -8.22
C MET A 1 10.05 -9.55 -7.83
N VAL A 2 8.99 -8.91 -7.33
CA VAL A 2 7.77 -9.57 -6.85
C VAL A 2 6.72 -9.37 -7.93
N ARG A 3 6.07 -10.46 -8.36
CA ARG A 3 4.95 -10.42 -9.30
C ARG A 3 3.69 -10.77 -8.53
N PHE A 4 2.67 -9.93 -8.69
CA PHE A 4 1.33 -10.19 -8.18
C PHE A 4 0.50 -10.71 -9.34
N ASP A 5 -0.35 -11.70 -9.06
CA ASP A 5 -1.23 -12.29 -10.07
C ASP A 5 -2.40 -11.36 -10.41
N ASP A 6 -2.82 -10.53 -9.43
CA ASP A 6 -3.92 -9.58 -9.54
C ASP A 6 -3.47 -8.11 -9.43
N ASN A 7 -4.22 -7.23 -10.10
CA ASN A 7 -4.03 -5.79 -10.02
C ASN A 7 -4.76 -5.21 -8.79
N ALA A 8 -4.05 -4.42 -7.98
CA ALA A 8 -4.61 -3.73 -6.81
C ALA A 8 -4.25 -2.24 -6.79
N ALA A 9 -5.13 -1.41 -6.25
CA ALA A 9 -4.92 0.03 -6.09
C ALA A 9 -5.46 0.52 -4.74
N VAL A 10 -4.79 1.51 -4.16
CA VAL A 10 -5.21 2.19 -2.92
C VAL A 10 -5.62 3.62 -3.26
N ILE A 11 -6.81 4.03 -2.81
CA ILE A 11 -7.33 5.38 -3.04
C ILE A 11 -6.73 6.33 -1.99
N LEU A 12 -6.17 7.43 -2.49
CA LEU A 12 -5.56 8.48 -1.69
C LEU A 12 -6.35 9.78 -1.84
N ASP A 13 -6.33 10.62 -0.80
CA ASP A 13 -6.84 11.98 -0.86
C ASP A 13 -5.81 12.96 -1.47
N ALA A 14 -6.18 14.23 -1.60
CA ALA A 14 -5.30 15.29 -2.11
C ALA A 14 -4.05 15.55 -1.24
N LYS A 15 -4.05 15.10 0.02
CA LYS A 15 -2.93 15.17 0.97
C LYS A 15 -2.10 13.88 0.98
N LYS A 16 -2.38 12.94 0.07
CA LYS A 16 -1.75 11.61 -0.04
C LYS A 16 -2.02 10.70 1.16
N ASP A 17 -3.12 10.94 1.86
CA ASP A 17 -3.57 10.06 2.93
C ASP A 17 -4.53 9.00 2.40
N PRO A 18 -4.42 7.74 2.85
CA PRO A 18 -5.36 6.70 2.45
C PRO A 18 -6.77 7.05 2.95
N VAL A 19 -7.72 7.03 2.03
CA VAL A 19 -9.14 7.25 2.36
C VAL A 19 -9.69 6.03 3.13
N GLY A 20 -9.13 4.84 2.86
CA GLY A 20 -9.47 3.60 3.54
C GLY A 20 -8.74 3.44 4.88
N THR A 21 -9.43 2.84 5.84
CA THR A 21 -8.89 2.54 7.18
C THR A 21 -8.16 1.20 7.27
N ARG A 22 -8.22 0.36 6.22
CA ARG A 22 -7.58 -0.96 6.19
C ARG A 22 -7.19 -1.34 4.76
N ILE A 23 -5.99 -1.89 4.61
CA ILE A 23 -5.48 -2.41 3.33
C ILE A 23 -5.44 -3.93 3.43
N PHE A 24 -5.86 -4.59 2.36
CA PHE A 24 -5.85 -6.03 2.24
C PHE A 24 -4.88 -6.44 1.14
N GLY A 25 -4.19 -7.55 1.38
CA GLY A 25 -3.22 -8.10 0.45
C GLY A 25 -1.78 -7.68 0.75
N PRO A 26 -0.81 -8.42 0.17
CA PRO A 26 0.61 -8.16 0.33
C PRO A 26 0.99 -6.84 -0.36
N VAL A 27 1.69 -5.96 0.37
CA VAL A 27 2.19 -4.69 -0.16
C VAL A 27 3.68 -4.82 -0.47
N SER A 28 4.13 -4.31 -1.62
CA SER A 28 5.54 -4.36 -1.96
C SER A 28 6.38 -3.44 -1.06
N ARG A 29 7.58 -3.88 -0.69
CA ARG A 29 8.53 -3.04 0.08
C ARG A 29 8.88 -1.71 -0.59
N GLU A 30 8.69 -1.60 -1.90
CA GLU A 30 8.97 -0.40 -2.69
C GLU A 30 8.10 0.80 -2.28
N VAL A 31 6.88 0.53 -1.80
CA VAL A 31 5.95 1.55 -1.29
C VAL A 31 6.54 2.35 -0.12
N ARG A 32 7.52 1.77 0.60
CA ARG A 32 8.21 2.41 1.74
C ARG A 32 9.08 3.56 1.29
N TYR A 33 9.78 3.35 0.18
CA TYR A 33 10.71 4.32 -0.40
C TYR A 33 9.96 5.43 -1.16
N ALA A 34 8.71 5.15 -1.57
CA ALA A 34 7.84 6.10 -2.23
C ALA A 34 7.08 7.06 -1.27
N ASN A 35 7.48 7.14 0.01
CA ASN A 35 6.89 8.00 1.05
C ASN A 35 5.43 7.69 1.45
N PHE A 36 4.92 6.51 1.13
CA PHE A 36 3.57 6.10 1.54
C PHE A 36 3.58 5.29 2.86
N MET A 37 4.20 5.83 3.91
CA MET A 37 4.34 5.11 5.20
C MET A 37 3.00 4.68 5.80
N LYS A 38 1.94 5.50 5.66
CA LYS A 38 0.61 5.17 6.18
C LYS A 38 0.03 3.90 5.55
N ILE A 39 0.32 3.65 4.27
CA ILE A 39 -0.14 2.44 3.56
C ILE A 39 0.51 1.20 4.18
N ILE A 40 1.81 1.27 4.47
CA ILE A 40 2.55 0.16 5.08
C ILE A 40 2.09 -0.11 6.51
N SER A 41 1.85 0.94 7.29
CA SER A 41 1.37 0.79 8.67
C SER A 41 0.00 0.11 8.75
N LEU A 42 -0.83 0.26 7.73
CA LEU A 42 -2.17 -0.33 7.65
C LEU A 42 -2.19 -1.70 6.94
N ALA A 43 -1.08 -2.10 6.33
CA ALA A 43 -0.98 -3.36 5.60
C ALA A 43 -0.61 -4.52 6.54
N PRO A 44 -1.28 -5.68 6.43
CA PRO A 44 -0.99 -6.84 7.27
C PRO A 44 0.29 -7.58 6.86
N GLU A 45 0.63 -7.59 5.57
CA GLU A 45 1.82 -8.27 5.05
C GLU A 45 2.58 -7.38 4.06
N VAL A 46 3.91 -7.43 4.15
CA VAL A 46 4.83 -6.66 3.30
C VAL A 46 5.84 -7.61 2.66
N VAL A 47 5.84 -7.65 1.33
CA VAL A 47 6.67 -8.55 0.51
C VAL A 47 7.77 -7.79 -0.20
#